data_AF-A0A158NXI3-F1
#
_entry.id   AF-A0A158NXI3-F1
#
_cell.length_a   1.000
_cell.length_b   1.000
_cell.length_c   1.000
_cell.angle_alpha   90.00
_cell.angle_beta   90.00
_cell.angle_gamma   90.00
#
_symmetry.space_group_name_H-M   'P 1'
#
loop_
_entity.id
_entity.type
_entity.pdbx_description
1 polymer ?
#
loop_
_entity_poly.entity_id
_entity_poly.type
_entity_poly.pdbx_seq_one_letter_code
_entity_poly.pdbx_strand_id
1 'polypeptide(L)'
;IELLDWSGEDLSPNKDKGIERFQIVAGQSYAHPEEDSTVKIHLTGKYNGQVFEDRDVEFVLGEGEVAGIIDGVEIALQRFLKNEKSRLLIKSKYAFKEQGNPEFNIPPNADVEYEVELQNFEKEASIWSMKSPEKIEQAKMQKEKGTKYLISDKINLAIKVYQKVFKYLNDASSFEDDLKKERDNLVIATHLNLALCYLKINENVLARDECTKALELDSQNEKALFRRGQAHLGLSSPEIAINDFQKVVEVQPKNTAASKQILICNSLIKKQLAKEKKLYANMFDKFAQEDKQKEEQKLKEQPDVMRGTLGEWGQEERPGGRDATAFEKENPNILMLNANGSGEFKNM
;
A
#
# COMPACT_ATOMS: atom_id res chain seq x y z
N ILE A 1 -24.12 -13.38 -51.93
CA ILE A 1 -23.78 -13.57 -50.50
C ILE A 1 -23.57 -12.17 -49.96
N GLU A 2 -24.53 -11.63 -49.22
CA GLU A 2 -24.35 -10.36 -48.49
C GLU A 2 -23.76 -10.69 -47.13
N LEU A 3 -22.58 -10.14 -46.86
CA LEU A 3 -21.90 -10.30 -45.58
C LEU A 3 -22.48 -9.23 -44.63
N LEU A 4 -23.38 -9.66 -43.74
CA LEU A 4 -24.17 -8.78 -42.87
C LEU A 4 -23.37 -8.16 -41.73
N ASP A 5 -22.33 -8.86 -41.25
CA ASP A 5 -21.40 -8.38 -40.23
C ASP A 5 -20.12 -9.22 -40.27
N TRP A 6 -18.95 -8.59 -40.10
CA TRP A 6 -17.65 -9.26 -40.05
C TRP A 6 -16.93 -8.79 -38.79
N SER A 7 -17.16 -9.51 -37.69
CA SER A 7 -16.46 -9.26 -36.43
C SER A 7 -15.22 -10.13 -36.31
N GLY A 8 -14.11 -9.54 -35.86
CA GLY A 8 -12.90 -10.30 -35.55
C GLY A 8 -13.09 -11.18 -34.31
N GLU A 9 -12.16 -12.11 -34.10
CA GLU A 9 -12.12 -12.88 -32.86
C GLU A 9 -11.63 -11.98 -31.73
N ASP A 10 -12.41 -11.85 -30.67
CA ASP A 10 -12.05 -11.05 -29.51
C ASP A 10 -11.04 -11.77 -28.61
N LEU A 11 -9.83 -11.22 -28.54
CA LEU A 11 -8.71 -11.69 -27.72
C LEU A 11 -8.53 -10.88 -26.43
N SER A 12 -9.40 -9.91 -26.16
CA SER A 12 -9.29 -9.09 -24.96
C SER A 12 -9.52 -9.94 -23.68
N PRO A 13 -8.75 -9.71 -22.61
CA PRO A 13 -8.92 -10.45 -21.35
C PRO A 13 -10.33 -10.35 -20.76
N ASN A 14 -11.00 -9.21 -20.98
CA ASN A 14 -12.32 -8.91 -20.45
C ASN A 14 -13.47 -9.18 -21.44
N LYS A 15 -13.18 -9.70 -22.64
CA LYS A 15 -14.14 -9.83 -23.73
C LYS A 15 -14.86 -8.51 -24.06
N ASP A 16 -14.11 -7.42 -24.06
CA ASP A 16 -14.57 -6.06 -24.31
C ASP A 16 -14.35 -5.61 -25.77
N LYS A 17 -14.00 -6.54 -26.68
CA LYS A 17 -13.57 -6.26 -28.06
C LYS A 17 -12.42 -5.25 -28.14
N GLY A 18 -11.61 -5.18 -27.09
CA GLY A 18 -10.43 -4.31 -27.05
C GLY A 18 -9.30 -4.77 -27.97
N ILE A 19 -9.26 -6.05 -28.32
CA ILE A 19 -8.27 -6.67 -29.19
C ILE A 19 -9.02 -7.61 -30.13
N GLU A 20 -9.21 -7.22 -31.39
CA GLU A 20 -9.88 -8.06 -32.39
C GLU A 20 -8.86 -8.63 -33.36
N ARG A 21 -8.84 -9.96 -33.51
CA ARG A 21 -7.99 -10.69 -34.43
C ARG A 21 -8.71 -11.03 -35.72
N PHE A 22 -8.02 -10.81 -36.84
CA PHE A 22 -8.39 -11.25 -38.18
C PHE A 22 -7.23 -12.06 -38.77
N GLN A 23 -7.39 -13.37 -38.83
CA GLN A 23 -6.35 -14.26 -39.34
C GLN A 23 -6.21 -14.10 -40.86
N ILE A 24 -4.98 -13.83 -41.33
CA ILE A 24 -4.65 -13.70 -42.76
C ILE A 24 -4.07 -15.02 -43.26
N VAL A 25 -3.09 -15.55 -42.54
CA VAL A 25 -2.43 -16.83 -42.83
C VAL A 25 -2.54 -17.70 -41.58
N ALA A 26 -3.12 -18.89 -41.75
CA ALA A 26 -3.22 -19.85 -40.66
C ALA A 26 -1.85 -20.44 -40.29
N GLY A 27 -1.58 -20.54 -38.99
CA GLY A 27 -0.35 -21.17 -38.50
C GLY A 27 -0.34 -22.69 -38.67
N GLN A 28 0.83 -23.29 -38.49
CA GLN A 28 1.09 -24.70 -38.84
C GLN A 28 1.24 -25.63 -37.63
N SER A 29 1.16 -25.11 -36.40
CA SER A 29 1.36 -25.87 -35.15
C SER A 29 0.08 -25.92 -34.31
N TYR A 30 0.05 -26.78 -33.28
CA TYR A 30 -0.98 -26.78 -32.23
C TYR A 30 -0.51 -26.09 -30.94
N ALA A 31 0.76 -25.68 -30.89
CA ALA A 31 1.36 -25.04 -29.75
C ALA A 31 1.32 -23.51 -29.89
N HIS A 32 0.98 -22.85 -28.80
CA HIS A 32 1.00 -21.40 -28.67
C HIS A 32 2.20 -20.99 -27.79
N PRO A 33 2.74 -19.77 -27.97
CA PRO A 33 3.64 -19.16 -27.01
C PRO A 33 2.99 -19.04 -25.63
N GLU A 34 3.74 -19.39 -24.58
CA GLU A 34 3.33 -19.19 -23.19
C GLU A 34 4.01 -17.94 -22.62
N GLU A 35 3.52 -17.43 -21.49
CA GLU A 35 4.24 -16.40 -20.73
C GLU A 35 5.69 -16.86 -20.49
N ASP A 36 6.65 -15.94 -20.58
CA ASP A 36 8.09 -16.22 -20.50
C ASP A 36 8.71 -16.94 -21.72
N SER A 37 7.95 -17.24 -22.78
CA SER A 37 8.52 -17.77 -24.05
C SER A 37 9.22 -16.68 -24.86
N THR A 38 10.33 -17.04 -25.52
CA THR A 38 11.00 -16.15 -26.48
C THR A 38 10.28 -16.23 -27.82
N VAL A 39 9.82 -15.10 -28.35
CA VAL A 39 9.11 -15.00 -29.62
C VAL A 39 9.90 -14.19 -30.63
N LYS A 40 9.91 -14.65 -31.88
CA LYS A 40 10.42 -13.94 -33.06
C LYS A 40 9.23 -13.57 -33.93
N ILE A 41 8.99 -12.28 -34.06
CA ILE A 41 7.86 -11.77 -34.83
C ILE A 41 8.34 -10.76 -35.86
N HIS A 42 7.58 -10.67 -36.95
CA HIS A 42 7.57 -9.50 -37.83
C HIS A 42 6.37 -8.63 -37.45
N LEU A 43 6.62 -7.36 -37.15
CA LEU A 43 5.63 -6.43 -36.63
C LEU A 43 5.49 -5.24 -37.57
N THR A 44 4.28 -5.02 -38.07
CA THR A 44 3.94 -3.84 -38.88
C THR A 44 2.79 -3.08 -38.22
N GLY A 45 3.05 -1.88 -37.71
CA GLY A 45 2.08 -0.99 -37.06
C GLY A 45 1.52 0.06 -38.01
N LYS A 46 0.20 0.21 -38.04
CA LYS A 46 -0.54 1.16 -38.88
C LYS A 46 -1.48 2.04 -38.04
N TYR A 47 -1.50 3.33 -38.35
CA TYR A 47 -2.44 4.29 -37.78
C TYR A 47 -3.06 5.12 -38.91
N ASN A 48 -4.39 5.17 -38.99
CA ASN A 48 -5.14 5.81 -40.10
C ASN A 48 -4.64 5.38 -41.51
N GLY A 49 -4.24 4.12 -41.65
CA GLY A 49 -3.72 3.56 -42.91
C GLY A 49 -2.25 3.87 -43.21
N GLN A 50 -1.58 4.71 -42.41
CA GLN A 50 -0.16 4.98 -42.52
C GLN A 50 0.64 4.01 -41.66
N VAL A 51 1.64 3.35 -42.26
CA VAL A 51 2.61 2.52 -41.53
C VAL A 51 3.54 3.43 -40.73
N PHE A 52 3.59 3.25 -39.42
CA PHE A 52 4.50 3.99 -38.53
C PHE A 52 5.66 3.12 -38.02
N GLU A 53 5.52 1.80 -38.10
CA GLU A 53 6.52 0.84 -37.65
C GLU A 53 6.47 -0.40 -38.54
N ASP A 54 7.65 -0.89 -38.93
CA ASP A 54 7.79 -2.14 -39.69
C ASP A 54 9.17 -2.76 -39.40
N ARG A 55 9.21 -3.84 -38.59
CA ARG A 55 10.47 -4.47 -38.19
C ARG A 55 10.30 -5.91 -37.69
N ASP A 56 11.38 -6.68 -37.81
CA ASP A 56 11.55 -7.92 -37.08
C ASP A 56 12.02 -7.63 -35.65
N VAL A 57 11.44 -8.34 -34.68
CA VAL A 57 11.76 -8.16 -33.27
C VAL A 57 11.71 -9.50 -32.53
N GLU A 58 12.72 -9.72 -31.71
CA GLU A 58 12.84 -10.88 -30.83
C GLU A 58 12.77 -10.40 -29.38
N PHE A 59 11.83 -10.94 -28.61
CA PHE A 59 11.64 -10.57 -27.21
C PHE A 59 11.00 -11.71 -26.41
N VAL A 60 11.01 -11.57 -25.08
CA VAL A 60 10.36 -12.52 -24.16
C VAL A 60 8.95 -12.03 -23.85
N LEU A 61 7.94 -12.89 -24.02
CA LEU A 61 6.56 -12.55 -23.68
C LEU A 61 6.42 -12.19 -22.20
N GLY A 62 5.81 -11.04 -21.93
CA GLY A 62 5.70 -10.42 -20.61
C GLY A 62 6.73 -9.30 -20.38
N GLU A 63 7.69 -9.14 -21.29
CA GLU A 63 8.73 -8.10 -21.30
C GLU A 63 8.71 -7.25 -22.60
N GLY A 64 7.60 -7.27 -23.36
CA GLY A 64 7.48 -6.58 -24.65
C GLY A 64 7.67 -5.07 -24.60
N GLU A 65 7.35 -4.42 -23.48
CA GLU A 65 7.62 -2.99 -23.24
C GLU A 65 9.11 -2.62 -23.45
N VAL A 66 10.05 -3.55 -23.23
CA VAL A 66 11.48 -3.32 -23.48
C VAL A 66 11.78 -3.20 -24.97
N ALA A 67 11.08 -3.99 -25.77
CA ALA A 67 11.20 -4.02 -27.21
C ALA A 67 10.30 -2.97 -27.89
N GLY A 68 9.51 -2.19 -27.14
CA GLY A 68 8.57 -1.21 -27.69
C GLY A 68 7.26 -1.84 -28.19
N ILE A 69 6.93 -3.03 -27.71
CA ILE A 69 5.71 -3.76 -28.06
C ILE A 69 4.59 -3.31 -27.13
N ILE A 70 3.41 -3.05 -27.69
CA ILE A 70 2.21 -2.69 -26.93
C ILE A 70 1.56 -3.93 -26.28
N ASP A 71 0.91 -3.74 -25.13
CA ASP A 71 0.26 -4.79 -24.34
C ASP A 71 -0.68 -5.67 -25.20
N GLY A 72 -1.43 -5.06 -26.12
CA GLY A 72 -2.39 -5.76 -26.98
C GLY A 72 -1.75 -6.77 -27.93
N VAL A 73 -0.54 -6.48 -28.43
CA VAL A 73 0.22 -7.42 -29.27
C VAL A 73 0.73 -8.59 -28.43
N GLU A 74 1.22 -8.35 -27.22
CA GLU A 74 1.66 -9.42 -26.31
C GLU A 74 0.51 -10.35 -25.92
N ILE A 75 -0.67 -9.80 -25.63
CA ILE A 75 -1.86 -10.59 -25.30
C ILE A 75 -2.28 -11.44 -26.51
N ALA A 76 -2.28 -10.86 -27.72
CA ALA A 76 -2.65 -11.57 -28.94
C ALA A 76 -1.68 -12.72 -29.26
N LEU A 77 -0.38 -12.53 -29.02
CA LEU A 77 0.66 -13.54 -29.27
C LEU A 77 0.46 -14.85 -28.51
N GLN A 78 -0.19 -14.83 -27.36
CA GLN A 78 -0.52 -16.04 -26.59
C GLN A 78 -1.55 -16.94 -27.29
N ARG A 79 -2.23 -16.44 -28.33
CA ARG A 79 -3.21 -17.18 -29.14
C ARG A 79 -2.74 -17.42 -30.57
N PHE A 80 -1.51 -17.03 -30.89
CA PHE A 80 -0.92 -17.29 -32.20
C PHE A 80 -0.27 -18.66 -32.27
N LEU A 81 -0.25 -19.17 -33.50
CA LEU A 81 0.44 -20.40 -33.88
C LEU A 81 1.70 -20.07 -34.67
N LYS A 82 2.66 -20.99 -34.68
CA LYS A 82 3.89 -20.83 -35.46
C LYS A 82 3.58 -20.60 -36.95
N ASN A 83 4.26 -19.63 -37.56
CA ASN A 83 4.07 -19.12 -38.92
C ASN A 83 2.68 -18.50 -39.19
N GLU A 84 1.91 -18.16 -38.14
CA GLU A 84 0.65 -17.45 -38.30
C GLU A 84 0.91 -15.97 -38.63
N LYS A 85 0.14 -15.44 -39.59
CA LYS A 85 0.07 -13.99 -39.87
C LYS A 85 -1.34 -13.50 -39.65
N SER A 86 -1.50 -12.48 -38.81
CA SER A 86 -2.80 -12.00 -38.38
C SER A 86 -2.81 -10.48 -38.25
N ARG A 87 -3.93 -9.86 -38.63
CA ARG A 87 -4.20 -8.45 -38.40
C ARG A 87 -4.94 -8.30 -37.07
N LEU A 88 -4.53 -7.32 -36.28
CA LEU A 88 -5.06 -6.99 -34.97
C LEU A 88 -5.60 -5.56 -35.01
N LEU A 89 -6.85 -5.38 -34.60
CA LEU A 89 -7.40 -4.06 -34.28
C LEU A 89 -7.34 -3.89 -32.76
N ILE A 90 -6.56 -2.92 -32.30
CA ILE A 90 -6.26 -2.75 -30.88
C ILE A 90 -6.79 -1.40 -30.43
N LYS A 91 -7.72 -1.43 -29.47
CA LYS A 91 -8.25 -0.23 -28.82
C LYS A 91 -7.18 0.43 -27.97
N SER A 92 -7.27 1.76 -27.85
CA SER A 92 -6.28 2.57 -27.13
C SER A 92 -5.90 2.05 -25.73
N LYS A 93 -6.85 1.48 -24.99
CA LYS A 93 -6.65 0.81 -23.69
C LYS A 93 -5.53 -0.25 -23.69
N TYR A 94 -5.38 -0.98 -24.80
CA TYR A 94 -4.37 -2.03 -24.99
C TYR A 94 -3.23 -1.60 -25.93
N ALA A 95 -3.22 -0.33 -26.36
CA ALA A 95 -2.18 0.27 -27.19
C ALA A 95 -1.44 1.38 -26.41
N PHE A 96 -1.48 2.62 -26.89
CA PHE A 96 -0.74 3.76 -26.32
C PHE A 96 -1.51 4.56 -25.25
N LYS A 97 -2.71 4.11 -24.87
CA LYS A 97 -3.52 4.64 -23.75
C LYS A 97 -3.67 6.18 -23.83
N GLU A 98 -3.69 6.86 -22.69
CA GLU A 98 -3.85 8.32 -22.60
C GLU A 98 -2.57 9.09 -22.96
N GLN A 99 -1.41 8.41 -22.97
CA GLN A 99 -0.14 9.04 -23.28
C GLN A 99 0.04 9.27 -24.78
N GLY A 100 -0.53 8.40 -25.62
CA GLY A 100 -0.25 8.37 -27.05
C GLY A 100 1.22 8.00 -27.32
N ASN A 101 1.68 8.22 -28.55
CA ASN A 101 3.09 8.10 -28.88
C ASN A 101 3.53 9.23 -29.82
N PRO A 102 4.24 10.25 -29.30
CA PRO A 102 4.73 11.36 -30.11
C PRO A 102 5.69 10.94 -31.22
N GLU A 103 6.51 9.90 -31.02
CA GLU A 103 7.47 9.44 -32.03
C GLU A 103 6.78 8.89 -33.27
N PHE A 104 5.60 8.28 -33.08
CA PHE A 104 4.79 7.73 -34.16
C PHE A 104 3.64 8.66 -34.59
N ASN A 105 3.58 9.89 -34.07
CA ASN A 105 2.47 10.84 -34.28
C ASN A 105 1.09 10.25 -33.91
N ILE A 106 1.04 9.40 -32.90
CA ILE A 106 -0.18 8.75 -32.43
C ILE A 106 -0.77 9.58 -31.29
N PRO A 107 -2.00 10.12 -31.43
CA PRO A 107 -2.60 10.95 -30.40
C PRO A 107 -3.04 10.11 -29.18
N PRO A 108 -3.27 10.76 -28.02
CA PRO A 108 -3.91 10.15 -26.87
C PRO A 108 -5.22 9.43 -27.25
N ASN A 109 -5.45 8.27 -26.66
CA ASN A 109 -6.66 7.47 -26.85
C ASN A 109 -6.91 7.00 -28.30
N ALA A 110 -5.87 6.91 -29.12
CA ALA A 110 -5.95 6.39 -30.48
C ALA A 110 -6.04 4.86 -30.53
N ASP A 111 -6.91 4.37 -31.41
CA ASP A 111 -6.94 2.98 -31.83
C ASP A 111 -5.89 2.76 -32.93
N VAL A 112 -5.24 1.59 -32.92
CA VAL A 112 -4.17 1.25 -33.86
C VAL A 112 -4.39 -0.11 -34.46
N GLU A 113 -3.81 -0.33 -35.64
CA GLU A 113 -3.84 -1.61 -36.31
C GLU A 113 -2.44 -2.20 -36.36
N TYR A 114 -2.31 -3.49 -36.12
CA TYR A 114 -1.04 -4.19 -36.24
C TYR A 114 -1.21 -5.43 -37.12
N GLU A 115 -0.28 -5.63 -38.05
CA GLU A 115 -0.08 -6.92 -38.70
C GLU A 115 1.11 -7.60 -38.03
N VAL A 116 0.86 -8.79 -37.48
CA VAL A 116 1.86 -9.55 -36.74
C VAL A 116 2.02 -10.90 -37.40
N GLU A 117 3.26 -11.26 -37.70
CA GLU A 117 3.64 -12.60 -38.17
C GLU A 117 4.52 -13.27 -37.13
N LEU A 118 4.05 -14.38 -36.56
CA LEU A 118 4.80 -15.17 -35.61
C LEU A 118 5.72 -16.14 -36.36
N GLN A 119 6.96 -15.74 -36.63
CA GLN A 119 7.93 -16.55 -37.36
C GLN A 119 8.33 -17.80 -36.57
N ASN A 120 8.70 -17.62 -35.30
CA ASN A 120 9.07 -18.73 -34.44
C ASN A 120 8.89 -18.37 -32.97
N PHE A 121 8.77 -19.37 -32.11
CA PHE A 121 8.87 -19.19 -30.68
C PHE A 121 9.60 -20.37 -30.03
N GLU A 122 10.28 -20.09 -28.93
CA GLU A 122 10.97 -21.06 -28.09
C GLU A 122 10.35 -21.00 -26.71
N LYS A 123 9.79 -22.14 -26.28
CA LYS A 123 9.25 -22.26 -24.92
C LYS A 123 10.39 -22.25 -23.93
N GLU A 124 10.16 -21.61 -22.79
CA GLU A 124 11.11 -21.68 -21.69
C GLU A 124 11.28 -23.15 -21.24
N ALA A 125 12.53 -23.54 -20.98
CA ALA A 125 12.82 -24.87 -20.49
C ALA A 125 12.12 -25.09 -19.13
N SER A 126 11.51 -26.27 -18.96
CA SER A 126 10.78 -26.59 -17.74
C SER A 126 11.73 -26.57 -16.54
N ILE A 127 11.36 -25.83 -15.48
CA ILE A 127 12.11 -25.75 -14.21
C ILE A 127 12.36 -27.15 -13.63
N TRP A 128 11.44 -28.09 -13.85
CA TRP A 128 11.53 -29.48 -13.39
C TRP A 128 12.61 -30.29 -14.12
N SER A 129 12.99 -29.88 -15.33
CA SER A 129 14.03 -30.54 -16.11
C SER A 129 15.45 -30.04 -15.80
N MET A 130 15.57 -28.91 -15.10
CA MET A 130 16.86 -28.29 -14.76
C MET A 130 17.49 -28.89 -13.51
N LYS A 131 18.81 -29.04 -13.52
CA LYS A 131 19.58 -29.44 -12.32
C LYS A 131 19.76 -28.25 -11.37
N SER A 132 20.03 -28.51 -10.09
CA SER A 132 20.27 -27.46 -9.07
C SER A 132 21.29 -26.39 -9.47
N PRO A 133 22.48 -26.70 -10.06
CA PRO A 133 23.41 -25.66 -10.51
C PRO A 133 22.87 -24.82 -11.67
N GLU A 134 22.16 -25.44 -12.63
CA GLU A 134 21.55 -24.73 -13.75
C GLU A 134 20.45 -23.77 -13.26
N LYS A 135 19.66 -24.18 -12.26
CA LYS A 135 18.65 -23.32 -11.61
C LYS A 135 19.29 -22.08 -10.98
N ILE A 136 20.44 -22.22 -10.32
CA ILE A 136 21.18 -21.09 -9.75
C ILE A 136 21.69 -20.16 -10.86
N GLU A 137 22.23 -20.71 -11.94
CA GLU A 137 22.73 -19.92 -13.06
C GLU A 137 21.61 -19.12 -13.75
N GLN A 138 20.45 -19.75 -13.99
CA GLN A 138 19.25 -19.07 -14.50
C GLN A 138 18.79 -17.97 -13.54
N ALA A 139 18.71 -18.27 -12.24
CA ALA A 139 18.35 -17.30 -11.21
C ALA A 139 19.31 -16.08 -11.18
N LYS A 140 20.62 -16.30 -11.37
CA LYS A 140 21.60 -15.20 -11.50
C LYS A 140 21.36 -14.37 -12.75
N MET A 141 21.12 -15.00 -13.90
CA MET A 141 20.82 -14.29 -15.14
C MET A 141 19.58 -13.39 -14.98
N GLN A 142 18.52 -13.89 -14.35
CA GLN A 142 17.32 -13.09 -14.07
C GLN A 142 17.63 -11.94 -13.11
N LYS A 143 18.40 -12.15 -12.04
CA LYS A 143 18.83 -11.07 -11.15
C LYS A 143 19.58 -9.95 -11.88
N GLU A 144 20.46 -10.32 -12.81
CA GLU A 144 21.21 -9.36 -13.64
C GLU A 144 20.29 -8.59 -14.59
N LYS A 145 19.36 -9.27 -15.26
CA LYS A 145 18.30 -8.63 -16.09
C LYS A 145 17.48 -7.63 -15.26
N GLY A 146 17.01 -8.03 -14.08
CA GLY A 146 16.28 -7.14 -13.17
C GLY A 146 17.09 -5.91 -12.77
N THR A 147 18.41 -6.08 -12.58
CA THR A 147 19.31 -4.96 -12.26
C THR A 147 19.46 -4.00 -13.45
N LYS A 148 19.52 -4.50 -14.68
CA LYS A 148 19.51 -3.66 -15.90
C LYS A 148 18.21 -2.85 -16.01
N TYR A 149 17.06 -3.46 -15.75
CA TYR A 149 15.77 -2.77 -15.75
C TYR A 149 15.65 -1.73 -14.64
N LEU A 150 16.18 -2.04 -13.45
CA LEU A 150 16.23 -1.08 -12.34
C LEU A 150 17.09 0.15 -12.67
N ILE A 151 18.21 -0.04 -13.37
CA ILE A 151 19.07 1.07 -13.85
C ILE A 151 18.37 1.87 -14.95
N SER A 152 17.62 1.21 -15.81
CA SER A 152 16.82 1.84 -16.88
C SER A 152 15.50 2.45 -16.38
N ASP A 153 15.31 2.52 -15.06
CA ASP A 153 14.13 3.01 -14.35
C ASP A 153 12.79 2.33 -14.72
N LYS A 154 12.85 1.15 -15.34
CA LYS A 154 11.68 0.29 -15.62
C LYS A 154 11.36 -0.57 -14.40
N ILE A 155 10.90 0.08 -13.33
CA ILE A 155 10.79 -0.54 -12.00
C ILE A 155 9.79 -1.71 -11.99
N ASN A 156 8.65 -1.59 -12.67
CA ASN A 156 7.63 -2.65 -12.70
C ASN A 156 8.15 -3.93 -13.38
N LEU A 157 8.89 -3.79 -14.48
CA LEU A 157 9.55 -4.92 -15.14
C LEU A 157 10.65 -5.52 -14.27
N ALA A 158 11.43 -4.68 -13.58
CA ALA A 158 12.44 -5.15 -12.64
C ALA A 158 11.81 -6.02 -11.54
N ILE A 159 10.66 -5.61 -10.98
CA ILE A 159 9.92 -6.40 -9.98
C ILE A 159 9.51 -7.76 -10.56
N LYS A 160 8.90 -7.80 -11.76
CA LYS A 160 8.51 -9.05 -12.42
C LYS A 160 9.71 -9.99 -12.59
N VAL A 161 10.84 -9.48 -13.10
CA VAL A 161 12.03 -10.30 -13.33
C VAL A 161 12.66 -10.79 -12.03
N TYR A 162 12.70 -9.96 -10.98
CA TYR A 162 13.18 -10.41 -9.68
C TYR A 162 12.26 -11.49 -9.07
N GLN A 163 10.95 -11.42 -9.28
CA GLN A 163 10.03 -12.47 -8.84
C GLN A 163 10.30 -13.81 -9.55
N LYS A 164 10.71 -13.79 -10.83
CA LYS A 164 11.12 -15.01 -11.56
C LYS A 164 12.27 -15.74 -10.88
N VAL A 165 13.19 -15.04 -10.22
CA VAL A 165 14.31 -15.65 -9.48
C VAL A 165 13.79 -16.68 -8.46
N PHE A 166 12.72 -16.36 -7.75
CA PHE A 166 12.15 -17.29 -6.76
C PHE A 166 11.52 -18.52 -7.40
N LYS A 167 11.01 -18.44 -8.64
CA LYS A 167 10.49 -19.63 -9.36
C LYS A 167 11.56 -20.74 -9.45
N TYR A 168 12.83 -20.40 -9.67
CA TYR A 168 13.93 -21.38 -9.75
C TYR A 168 14.48 -21.80 -8.38
N LEU A 169 14.37 -20.93 -7.35
CA LEU A 169 15.01 -21.15 -6.04
C LEU A 169 14.04 -21.59 -4.92
N ASN A 170 12.73 -21.71 -5.22
CA ASN A 170 11.70 -22.01 -4.21
C ASN A 170 11.88 -23.40 -3.58
N ASP A 171 12.34 -24.39 -4.35
CA ASP A 171 12.59 -25.73 -3.81
C ASP A 171 13.89 -25.77 -3.01
N ALA A 172 13.80 -25.35 -1.75
CA ALA A 172 14.91 -25.34 -0.80
C ALA A 172 15.51 -26.73 -0.56
N SER A 173 14.75 -27.81 -0.80
CA SER A 173 15.22 -29.18 -0.60
C SER A 173 16.18 -29.65 -1.71
N SER A 174 16.14 -29.00 -2.87
CA SER A 174 17.01 -29.31 -4.02
C SER A 174 18.46 -28.79 -3.87
N PHE A 175 18.78 -28.05 -2.81
CA PHE A 175 20.09 -27.40 -2.64
C PHE A 175 20.80 -27.89 -1.37
N GLU A 176 21.96 -28.54 -1.55
CA GLU A 176 22.79 -29.07 -0.47
C GLU A 176 24.06 -28.23 -0.30
N ASP A 177 24.57 -28.18 0.95
CA ASP A 177 25.85 -27.59 1.36
C ASP A 177 26.18 -26.22 0.73
N ASP A 178 27.14 -26.17 -0.18
CA ASP A 178 27.65 -24.94 -0.77
C ASP A 178 26.65 -24.30 -1.74
N LEU A 179 25.85 -25.13 -2.45
CA LEU A 179 24.78 -24.63 -3.32
C LEU A 179 23.67 -23.98 -2.51
N LYS A 180 23.42 -24.44 -1.27
CA LYS A 180 22.48 -23.80 -0.36
C LYS A 180 22.93 -22.41 0.04
N LYS A 181 24.21 -22.24 0.41
CA LYS A 181 24.76 -20.92 0.75
C LYS A 181 24.70 -19.97 -0.45
N GLU A 182 25.04 -20.47 -1.63
CA GLU A 182 24.97 -19.68 -2.87
C GLU A 182 23.53 -19.25 -3.19
N ARG A 183 22.58 -20.17 -3.05
CA ARG A 183 21.14 -19.90 -3.18
C ARG A 183 20.68 -18.86 -2.17
N ASP A 184 21.02 -19.00 -0.89
CA ASP A 184 20.58 -18.09 0.16
C ASP A 184 21.16 -16.68 -0.04
N ASN A 185 22.44 -16.57 -0.42
CA ASN A 185 23.05 -15.28 -0.80
C ASN A 185 22.33 -14.63 -1.99
N LEU A 186 21.93 -15.42 -2.98
CA LEU A 186 21.19 -14.94 -4.14
C LEU A 186 19.77 -14.51 -3.78
N VAL A 187 19.09 -15.25 -2.91
CA VAL A 187 17.75 -14.94 -2.38
C VAL A 187 17.78 -13.63 -1.58
N ILE A 188 18.75 -13.47 -0.67
CA ILE A 188 18.96 -12.22 0.09
C ILE A 188 19.16 -11.04 -0.86
N ALA A 189 20.07 -11.17 -1.83
CA ALA A 189 20.33 -10.12 -2.80
C ALA A 189 19.08 -9.74 -3.62
N THR A 190 18.24 -10.71 -3.95
CA THR A 190 17.01 -10.51 -4.70
C THR A 190 15.95 -9.79 -3.87
N HIS A 191 15.71 -10.23 -2.63
CA HIS A 191 14.79 -9.55 -1.69
C HIS A 191 15.23 -8.10 -1.44
N LEU A 192 16.53 -7.87 -1.27
CA LEU A 192 17.07 -6.52 -1.14
C LEU A 192 16.68 -5.66 -2.35
N ASN A 193 16.94 -6.13 -3.58
CA ASN A 193 16.64 -5.38 -4.79
C ASN A 193 15.13 -5.17 -4.99
N LEU A 194 14.30 -6.15 -4.66
CA LEU A 194 12.85 -5.98 -4.65
C LEU A 194 12.39 -4.92 -3.65
N ALA A 195 12.91 -4.93 -2.43
CA ALA A 195 12.60 -3.90 -1.45
C ALA A 195 12.98 -2.50 -1.96
N LEU A 196 14.10 -2.36 -2.67
CA LEU A 196 14.47 -1.10 -3.32
C LEU A 196 13.47 -0.69 -4.41
N CYS A 197 13.02 -1.63 -5.24
CA CYS A 197 11.99 -1.37 -6.25
C CYS A 197 10.68 -0.91 -5.60
N TYR A 198 10.21 -1.60 -4.56
CA TYR A 198 9.00 -1.26 -3.83
C TYR A 198 9.10 0.10 -3.14
N LEU A 199 10.26 0.44 -2.56
CA LEU A 199 10.51 1.78 -2.02
C LEU A 199 10.43 2.87 -3.09
N LYS A 200 10.91 2.61 -4.32
CA LYS A 200 10.82 3.58 -5.42
C LYS A 200 9.38 3.84 -5.87
N ILE A 201 8.51 2.83 -5.82
CA ILE A 201 7.08 2.98 -6.16
C ILE A 201 6.19 3.34 -4.97
N ASN A 202 6.77 3.66 -3.81
CA ASN A 202 6.09 3.98 -2.55
C ASN A 202 5.21 2.84 -1.97
N GLU A 203 5.42 1.60 -2.39
CA GLU A 203 4.77 0.40 -1.84
C GLU A 203 5.48 -0.07 -0.58
N ASN A 204 5.38 0.73 0.48
CA ASN A 204 6.16 0.56 1.70
C ASN A 204 5.83 -0.74 2.47
N VAL A 205 4.61 -1.26 2.35
CA VAL A 205 4.21 -2.54 2.98
C VAL A 205 4.99 -3.69 2.35
N LEU A 206 4.98 -3.77 1.01
CA LEU A 206 5.71 -4.80 0.27
C LEU A 206 7.22 -4.68 0.51
N ALA A 207 7.76 -3.47 0.52
CA ALA A 207 9.17 -3.23 0.81
C ALA A 207 9.58 -3.77 2.19
N ARG A 208 8.78 -3.52 3.23
CA ARG A 208 9.01 -4.02 4.59
C ARG A 208 9.01 -5.55 4.63
N ASP A 209 8.06 -6.19 3.95
CA ASP A 209 7.91 -7.64 3.97
C ASP A 209 9.08 -8.33 3.26
N GLU A 210 9.53 -7.79 2.12
CA GLU A 210 10.73 -8.29 1.43
C GLU A 210 12.01 -8.10 2.26
N CYS A 211 12.17 -6.97 2.95
CA CYS A 211 13.28 -6.80 3.88
C CYS A 211 13.23 -7.77 5.06
N THR A 212 12.04 -8.11 5.55
CA THR A 212 11.88 -9.06 6.65
C THR A 212 12.30 -10.47 6.22
N LYS A 213 11.89 -10.92 5.02
CA LYS A 213 12.36 -12.18 4.43
C LYS A 213 13.88 -12.21 4.25
N ALA A 214 14.50 -11.10 3.84
CA ALA A 214 15.96 -11.01 3.76
C ALA A 214 16.63 -11.15 5.14
N LEU A 215 16.02 -10.58 6.20
CA LEU A 215 16.54 -10.63 7.57
C LEU A 215 16.32 -11.99 8.26
N GLU A 216 15.33 -12.77 7.81
CA GLU A 216 15.16 -14.16 8.25
C GLU A 216 16.35 -15.04 7.83
N LEU A 217 16.98 -14.72 6.69
CA LEU A 217 18.17 -15.40 6.18
C LEU A 217 19.48 -14.79 6.72
N ASP A 218 19.55 -13.46 6.77
CA ASP A 218 20.70 -12.71 7.30
C ASP A 218 20.23 -11.60 8.23
N SER A 219 20.12 -11.92 9.52
CA SER A 219 19.61 -11.01 10.56
C SER A 219 20.43 -9.73 10.76
N GLN A 220 21.69 -9.71 10.32
CA GLN A 220 22.59 -8.57 10.47
C GLN A 220 22.81 -7.81 9.16
N ASN A 221 22.01 -8.08 8.13
CA ASN A 221 22.15 -7.41 6.85
C ASN A 221 21.87 -5.90 6.95
N GLU A 222 22.94 -5.10 6.89
CA GLU A 222 22.88 -3.64 6.98
C GLU A 222 21.88 -3.02 5.99
N LYS A 223 21.89 -3.48 4.74
CA LYS A 223 21.01 -2.95 3.68
C LYS A 223 19.55 -3.31 3.91
N ALA A 224 19.27 -4.51 4.42
CA ALA A 224 17.90 -4.93 4.70
C ALA A 224 17.33 -4.15 5.88
N LEU A 225 18.10 -4.01 6.98
CA LEU A 225 17.72 -3.20 8.13
C LEU A 225 17.47 -1.73 7.72
N PHE A 226 18.37 -1.15 6.95
CA PHE A 226 18.25 0.24 6.50
C PHE A 226 17.00 0.45 5.62
N ARG A 227 16.78 -0.43 4.63
CA ARG A 227 15.60 -0.34 3.73
C ARG A 227 14.30 -0.62 4.47
N ARG A 228 14.27 -1.52 5.45
CA ARG A 228 13.10 -1.76 6.32
C ARG A 228 12.77 -0.54 7.17
N GLY A 229 13.78 0.11 7.74
CA GLY A 229 13.62 1.38 8.44
C GLY A 229 13.04 2.48 7.54
N GLN A 230 13.49 2.58 6.28
CA GLN A 230 12.91 3.51 5.31
C GLN A 230 11.44 3.18 4.99
N ALA A 231 11.11 1.89 4.83
CA ALA A 231 9.74 1.46 4.62
C ALA A 231 8.84 1.81 5.82
N HIS A 232 9.30 1.60 7.06
CA HIS A 232 8.57 1.98 8.26
C HIS A 232 8.35 3.49 8.39
N LEU A 233 9.35 4.30 8.00
CA LEU A 233 9.17 5.76 7.89
C LEU A 233 8.09 6.12 6.86
N GLY A 234 8.09 5.45 5.70
CA GLY A 234 7.06 5.61 4.69
C GLY A 234 5.65 5.21 5.16
N LEU A 235 5.56 4.26 6.10
CA LEU A 235 4.32 3.86 6.78
C LEU A 235 3.96 4.76 7.99
N SER A 236 4.62 5.90 8.17
CA SER A 236 4.41 6.81 9.30
C SER A 236 4.57 6.13 10.67
N SER A 237 5.45 5.13 10.78
CA SER A 237 5.76 4.39 12.02
C SER A 237 7.21 4.67 12.48
N PRO A 238 7.52 5.90 12.91
CA PRO A 238 8.90 6.29 13.24
C PRO A 238 9.45 5.59 14.48
N GLU A 239 8.60 5.11 15.41
CA GLU A 239 9.05 4.36 16.60
C GLU A 239 9.63 2.99 16.25
N ILE A 240 9.16 2.36 15.18
CA ILE A 240 9.69 1.07 14.71
C ILE A 240 10.93 1.32 13.85
N ALA A 241 10.87 2.33 12.98
CA ALA A 241 11.97 2.67 12.08
C ALA A 241 13.26 3.03 12.82
N ILE A 242 13.17 3.73 13.97
CA ILE A 242 14.35 4.10 14.75
C ILE A 242 15.12 2.87 15.27
N ASN A 243 14.41 1.81 15.66
CA ASN A 243 15.04 0.57 16.13
C ASN A 243 15.83 -0.10 15.01
N ASP A 244 15.30 -0.08 13.78
CA ASP A 244 16.00 -0.62 12.61
C ASP A 244 17.26 0.19 12.29
N PHE A 245 17.18 1.53 12.30
CA PHE A 245 18.37 2.35 12.05
C PHE A 245 19.40 2.27 13.18
N GLN A 246 18.97 2.09 14.43
CA GLN A 246 19.89 1.85 15.55
C GLN A 246 20.67 0.55 15.34
N LYS A 247 20.00 -0.54 14.95
CA LYS A 247 20.67 -1.80 14.59
C LYS A 247 21.64 -1.64 13.43
N VAL A 248 21.32 -0.80 12.44
CA VAL A 248 22.28 -0.47 11.36
C VAL A 248 23.54 0.19 11.92
N VAL A 249 23.42 1.13 12.86
CA VAL A 249 24.57 1.80 13.49
C VAL A 249 25.35 0.83 14.38
N GLU A 250 24.70 -0.13 15.03
CA GLU A 250 25.36 -1.19 15.80
C GLU A 250 26.22 -2.10 14.90
N VAL A 251 25.68 -2.52 13.75
CA VAL A 251 26.40 -3.34 12.77
C VAL A 251 27.51 -2.54 12.06
N GLN A 252 27.20 -1.30 11.67
CA GLN A 252 28.12 -0.42 10.95
C GLN A 252 28.13 1.00 11.53
N PRO A 253 28.98 1.25 12.54
CA PRO A 253 29.04 2.56 13.23
C PRO A 253 29.42 3.74 12.32
N LYS A 254 30.01 3.48 11.16
CA LYS A 254 30.41 4.50 10.18
C LYS A 254 29.28 4.91 9.22
N ASN A 255 28.10 4.27 9.29
CA ASN A 255 26.99 4.60 8.41
C ASN A 255 26.33 5.94 8.83
N THR A 256 26.80 7.02 8.24
CA THR A 256 26.26 8.38 8.47
C THR A 256 24.82 8.55 7.99
N ALA A 257 24.36 7.75 7.02
CA ALA A 257 22.99 7.82 6.53
C ALA A 257 22.01 7.32 7.59
N ALA A 258 22.33 6.23 8.29
CA ALA A 258 21.52 5.69 9.38
C ALA A 258 21.41 6.69 10.54
N SER A 259 22.52 7.32 10.95
CA SER A 259 22.50 8.35 11.99
C SER A 259 21.61 9.54 11.63
N LYS A 260 21.63 9.99 10.36
CA LYS A 260 20.74 11.05 9.88
C LYS A 260 19.26 10.64 9.97
N GLN A 261 18.94 9.40 9.57
CA GLN A 261 17.57 8.90 9.66
C GLN A 261 17.08 8.80 11.10
N ILE A 262 17.93 8.41 12.06
CA ILE A 262 17.60 8.41 13.49
C ILE A 262 17.20 9.82 13.97
N LEU A 263 17.94 10.86 13.56
CA LEU A 263 17.59 12.25 13.90
C LEU A 263 16.23 12.65 13.33
N ILE A 264 15.94 12.23 12.09
CA ILE A 264 14.65 12.46 11.45
C ILE A 264 13.54 11.74 12.24
N CYS A 265 13.70 10.46 12.58
CA CYS A 265 12.75 9.70 13.39
C CYS A 265 12.46 10.40 14.72
N ASN A 266 13.51 10.81 15.45
CA ASN A 266 13.36 11.52 16.73
C ASN A 266 12.59 12.83 16.58
N SER A 267 12.84 13.58 15.51
CA SER A 267 12.10 14.82 15.23
C SER A 267 10.62 14.56 14.95
N LEU A 268 10.30 13.48 14.22
CA LEU A 268 8.94 13.08 13.89
C LEU A 268 8.18 12.59 15.13
N ILE A 269 8.80 11.73 15.94
CA ILE A 269 8.24 11.24 17.21
C ILE A 269 7.95 12.42 18.14
N LYS A 270 8.91 13.35 18.31
CA LYS A 270 8.70 14.55 19.14
C LYS A 270 7.54 15.40 18.63
N LYS A 271 7.40 15.54 17.31
CA LYS A 271 6.29 16.29 16.69
C LYS A 271 4.95 15.58 16.90
N GLN A 272 4.91 14.25 16.83
CA GLN A 272 3.72 13.45 17.06
C GLN A 272 3.27 13.53 18.52
N LEU A 273 4.17 13.30 19.47
CA LEU A 273 3.90 13.46 20.91
C LEU A 273 3.43 14.88 21.26
N ALA A 274 3.99 15.92 20.61
CA ALA A 274 3.55 17.29 20.82
C ALA A 274 2.12 17.54 20.30
N LYS A 275 1.74 16.91 19.16
CA LYS A 275 0.37 16.97 18.63
C LYS A 275 -0.59 16.22 19.53
N GLU A 276 -0.24 15.00 19.95
CA GLU A 276 -1.04 14.19 20.87
C GLU A 276 -1.25 14.92 22.19
N LYS A 277 -0.20 15.48 22.80
CA LYS A 277 -0.32 16.28 24.03
C LYS A 277 -1.30 17.44 23.88
N LYS A 278 -1.25 18.18 22.76
CA LYS A 278 -2.21 19.27 22.48
C LYS A 278 -3.63 18.74 22.30
N LEU A 279 -3.77 17.62 21.60
CA LEU A 279 -5.06 17.00 21.33
C LEU A 279 -5.72 16.50 22.64
N TYR A 280 -4.96 15.84 23.51
CA TYR A 280 -5.42 15.42 24.83
C TYR A 280 -5.73 16.58 25.77
N ALA A 281 -4.91 17.65 25.78
CA ALA A 281 -5.20 18.85 26.57
C ALA A 281 -6.52 19.50 26.14
N ASN A 282 -6.73 19.68 24.83
CA ASN A 282 -7.98 20.25 24.30
C ASN A 282 -9.19 19.34 24.59
N MET A 283 -9.04 18.02 24.50
CA MET A 283 -10.11 17.09 24.86
C MET A 283 -10.44 17.16 26.36
N PHE A 284 -9.43 17.25 27.23
CA PHE A 284 -9.62 17.41 28.67
C PHE A 284 -10.40 18.69 29.00
N ASP A 285 -10.01 19.82 28.40
CA ASP A 285 -10.70 21.10 28.61
C ASP A 285 -12.16 21.03 28.13
N LYS A 286 -12.41 20.37 26.99
CA LYS A 286 -13.77 20.18 26.46
C LYS A 286 -14.62 19.31 27.37
N PHE A 287 -14.09 18.19 27.87
CA PHE A 287 -14.82 17.32 28.80
C PHE A 287 -15.08 18.04 30.13
N ALA A 288 -14.13 18.82 30.64
CA ALA A 288 -14.34 19.63 31.83
C ALA A 288 -15.44 20.69 31.64
N GLN A 289 -15.56 21.28 30.44
CA GLN A 289 -16.66 22.20 30.11
C GLN A 289 -18.00 21.47 30.03
N GLU A 290 -18.05 20.29 29.41
CA GLU A 290 -19.28 19.47 29.35
C GLU A 290 -19.74 19.01 30.73
N ASP A 291 -18.81 18.61 31.61
CA ASP A 291 -19.15 18.20 32.98
C ASP A 291 -19.69 19.38 33.79
N LYS A 292 -19.09 20.58 33.67
CA LYS A 292 -19.65 21.81 34.25
C LYS A 292 -21.05 22.12 33.73
N GLN A 293 -21.28 22.00 32.43
CA GLN A 293 -22.60 22.24 31.84
C GLN A 293 -23.64 21.24 32.36
N LYS A 294 -23.26 19.96 32.52
CA LYS A 294 -24.14 18.94 33.12
C LYS A 294 -24.42 19.21 34.59
N GLU A 295 -23.43 19.66 35.36
CA GLU A 295 -23.63 20.06 36.75
C GLU A 295 -24.57 21.26 36.86
N GLU A 296 -24.37 22.29 36.04
CA GLU A 296 -25.27 23.45 35.97
C GLU A 296 -26.70 23.06 35.56
N GLN A 297 -26.86 22.14 34.61
CA GLN A 297 -28.17 21.60 34.25
C GLN A 297 -28.81 20.84 35.41
N LYS A 298 -28.08 19.94 36.07
CA LYS A 298 -28.57 19.23 37.26
C LYS A 298 -28.95 20.19 38.38
N LEU A 299 -28.21 21.28 38.57
CA LEU A 299 -28.52 22.29 39.57
C LEU A 299 -29.81 23.05 39.23
N LYS A 300 -30.07 23.33 37.95
CA LYS A 300 -31.31 23.96 37.48
C LYS A 300 -32.53 23.04 37.55
N GLU A 301 -32.33 21.72 37.43
CA GLU A 301 -33.40 20.71 37.55
C GLU A 301 -33.77 20.39 39.00
N GLN A 302 -32.93 20.75 39.97
CA GLN A 302 -33.28 20.61 41.38
C GLN A 302 -34.41 21.58 41.77
N PRO A 303 -35.43 21.10 42.51
CA PRO A 303 -36.52 21.96 42.96
C PRO A 303 -35.98 23.06 43.88
N ASP A 304 -36.38 24.30 43.62
CA ASP A 304 -35.98 25.47 44.40
C ASP A 304 -36.60 25.43 45.81
N VAL A 305 -35.84 24.88 46.77
CA VAL A 305 -36.24 24.75 48.17
C VAL A 305 -36.28 26.11 48.91
N MET A 306 -35.82 27.18 48.27
CA MET A 306 -35.73 28.54 48.84
C MET A 306 -36.78 29.50 48.26
N ARG A 307 -37.70 29.01 47.43
CA ARG A 307 -38.87 29.76 46.96
C ARG A 307 -40.02 29.85 47.98
N GLY A 308 -39.79 29.37 49.21
CA GLY A 308 -40.57 29.73 50.39
C GLY A 308 -39.87 30.87 51.12
N THR A 309 -40.58 31.96 51.35
CA THR A 309 -40.20 33.11 52.18
C THR A 309 -39.39 32.66 53.41
N LEU A 310 -38.14 33.11 53.49
CA LEU A 310 -37.26 32.86 54.63
C LEU A 310 -37.90 33.44 55.90
N GLY A 311 -38.58 32.61 56.69
CA GLY A 311 -39.22 33.01 57.94
C GLY A 311 -40.70 32.68 58.10
N GLU A 312 -41.38 32.12 57.09
CA GLU A 312 -42.76 31.64 57.27
C GLU A 312 -42.76 30.13 57.47
N TRP A 313 -42.61 29.70 58.73
CA TRP A 313 -43.18 28.41 59.13
C TRP A 313 -44.68 28.52 58.87
N GLY A 314 -45.17 27.78 57.86
CA GLY A 314 -46.60 27.60 57.67
C GLY A 314 -47.23 27.19 58.99
N GLN A 315 -48.42 27.72 59.29
CA GLN A 315 -49.10 27.54 60.58
C GLN A 315 -49.26 26.06 61.01
N GLU A 316 -49.07 25.12 60.09
CA GLU A 316 -49.16 23.67 60.30
C GLU A 316 -47.90 23.00 60.87
N GLU A 317 -46.73 23.66 60.91
CA GLU A 317 -45.47 23.00 61.30
C GLU A 317 -44.96 23.33 62.72
N ARG A 318 -45.76 23.98 63.57
CA ARG A 318 -45.37 24.19 64.97
C ARG A 318 -45.57 22.89 65.78
N PRO A 319 -44.54 22.35 66.45
CA PRO A 319 -44.69 21.16 67.28
C PRO A 319 -45.74 21.37 68.37
N GLY A 320 -46.92 20.76 68.20
CA GLY A 320 -48.03 20.80 69.15
C GLY A 320 -49.15 21.80 68.84
N GLY A 321 -49.21 22.41 67.66
CA GLY A 321 -50.42 23.11 67.16
C GLY A 321 -50.94 24.25 68.04
N ARG A 322 -50.05 24.92 68.78
CA ARG A 322 -50.41 25.97 69.74
C ARG A 322 -50.34 27.35 69.06
N ASP A 323 -51.35 28.17 69.28
CA ASP A 323 -51.34 29.57 68.87
C ASP A 323 -50.21 30.35 69.57
N ALA A 324 -49.67 31.36 68.89
CA ALA A 324 -48.64 32.24 69.47
C ALA A 324 -49.18 32.95 70.72
N THR A 325 -48.42 32.90 71.81
CA THR A 325 -48.76 33.58 73.06
C THR A 325 -48.67 35.10 72.91
N ALA A 326 -49.37 35.86 73.76
CA ALA A 326 -49.39 37.32 73.70
C ALA A 326 -47.98 37.93 73.84
N PHE A 327 -47.11 37.30 74.64
CA PHE A 327 -45.71 37.70 74.83
C PHE A 327 -44.86 37.56 73.55
N GLU A 328 -45.10 36.52 72.76
CA GLU A 328 -44.39 36.26 71.49
C GLU A 328 -44.88 37.20 70.37
N LYS A 329 -46.14 37.66 70.43
CA LYS A 329 -46.69 38.64 69.50
C LYS A 329 -46.14 40.05 69.73
N GLU A 330 -45.88 40.41 71.00
CA GLU A 330 -45.34 41.72 71.35
C GLU A 330 -43.81 41.80 71.18
N ASN A 331 -43.11 40.66 71.14
CA ASN A 331 -41.66 40.61 70.98
C ASN A 331 -41.25 39.68 69.81
N PRO A 332 -41.42 40.09 68.55
CA PRO A 332 -41.17 39.24 67.38
C PRO A 332 -39.70 38.84 67.20
N ASN A 333 -38.77 39.53 67.86
CA ASN A 333 -37.32 39.26 67.78
C ASN A 333 -36.80 38.33 68.89
N ILE A 334 -37.64 37.90 69.85
CA ILE A 334 -37.20 37.07 70.99
C ILE A 334 -36.93 35.61 70.61
N LEU A 335 -37.39 35.15 69.44
CA LEU A 335 -37.14 33.79 68.92
C LEU A 335 -35.70 33.58 68.36
N MET A 336 -34.78 34.53 68.57
CA MET A 336 -33.38 34.42 68.15
C MET A 336 -32.43 33.86 69.22
N LEU A 337 -32.94 33.18 70.25
CA LEU A 337 -32.11 32.53 71.28
C LEU A 337 -32.58 31.09 71.56
N ASN A 338 -32.17 30.17 70.68
CA ASN A 338 -31.35 28.99 71.01
C ASN A 338 -31.34 27.98 69.86
N ALA A 339 -30.42 28.18 68.90
CA ALA A 339 -30.05 27.16 67.93
C ALA A 339 -28.73 26.44 68.25
N ASN A 340 -27.95 26.92 69.22
CA ASN A 340 -26.69 26.28 69.62
C ASN A 340 -26.68 26.04 71.13
N GLY A 341 -26.91 24.79 71.52
CA GLY A 341 -26.81 24.31 72.90
C GLY A 341 -25.39 24.41 73.46
N SER A 342 -24.97 25.61 73.86
CA SER A 342 -23.85 25.80 74.78
C SER A 342 -24.09 27.05 75.61
N GLY A 343 -24.53 26.87 76.85
CA GLY A 343 -24.79 27.96 77.77
C GLY A 343 -25.12 27.42 79.14
N GLU A 344 -24.06 27.06 79.89
CA GLU A 344 -24.09 26.92 81.33
C GLU A 344 -24.91 28.06 81.97
N PHE A 345 -25.92 27.69 82.76
CA PHE A 345 -26.46 28.57 83.78
C PHE A 345 -26.01 28.01 85.13
N LYS A 346 -25.05 28.69 85.76
CA LYS A 346 -24.75 28.53 87.19
C LYS A 346 -25.99 28.92 87.98
N ASN A 347 -26.53 27.98 88.74
CA ASN A 347 -27.47 28.29 89.82
C ASN A 347 -26.71 28.59 91.12
N MET A 348 -27.28 29.53 91.89
CA MET A 348 -27.14 29.57 93.36
C MET A 348 -27.71 28.32 93.98
#